data_AF-A0A521TWA8-F1
#
_entry.id   AF-A0A521TWA8-F1
#
_cell.length_a   1.000
_cell.length_b   1.000
_cell.length_c   1.000
_cell.angle_alpha   90.00
_cell.angle_beta   90.00
_cell.angle_gamma   90.00
#
_symmetry.space_group_name_H-M   'P 1'
#
loop_
_entity.id
_entity.type
_entity.pdbx_description
1 polymer ?
#
loop_
_entity_poly.entity_id
_entity_poly.type
_entity_poly.pdbx_seq_one_letter_code
_entity_poly.pdbx_strand_id
1 'polypeptide(L)'
;MANITFTIPSVLNQGGGERKTEISADSLTSAFTKISEIMGDDFKRRVLEGDGTPRSLINIYINGKNAKFSDGMNTVLNNGDEVYILPAVAGGSTELSKKELDKFSRQVMLEEIGYGGQLKLKNAKICVVGVGGLGNPITTRLVAMGVGTLRIIDRDVIELSNLHRQTMFDEDDVGQVKVEVATKKLQKLNPDCKIEALAVSVNDYTALEVVEGCDVVVDALDSVNARYALNKACVKFGIPFVTGAAVGVSGQIFTILPGISACYHCMFPALDEDSMPTCSIEGVHPSILSIVGGIEVSEAVKVVLGKKPSLSDKILHVDIENLDFTFTRTFRAEECPVCGSGKKEETVKEELILEELCGRNQGKRTFSITPTSTFDLDVNMVTGIAKQKGFLIENQGEFGLSLRTNDMSVSFMKKGSAVIVGPKDESDAITLYNELLGKQITRPVN
;
A
#
# COMPACT_ATOMS: atom_id res chain seq x y z
N MET A 1 -29.76 -28.57 -37.29
CA MET A 1 -28.65 -27.90 -36.57
C MET A 1 -27.99 -26.94 -37.55
N ALA A 2 -27.70 -25.73 -37.09
CA ALA A 2 -26.99 -24.74 -37.87
C ALA A 2 -25.48 -24.86 -37.64
N ASN A 3 -24.67 -24.61 -38.68
CA ASN A 3 -23.22 -24.49 -38.54
C ASN A 3 -22.87 -23.06 -38.17
N ILE A 4 -22.21 -22.89 -37.03
CA ILE A 4 -21.85 -21.60 -36.45
C ILE A 4 -20.36 -21.56 -36.12
N THR A 5 -19.81 -20.35 -35.96
CA THR A 5 -18.48 -20.14 -35.40
C THR A 5 -18.59 -19.72 -33.94
N PHE A 6 -18.01 -20.48 -33.02
CA PHE A 6 -17.92 -20.12 -31.61
C PHE A 6 -16.52 -19.58 -31.30
N THR A 7 -16.46 -18.31 -30.92
CA THR A 7 -15.22 -17.59 -30.68
C THR A 7 -15.02 -17.37 -29.17
N ILE A 8 -13.88 -17.84 -28.67
CA ILE A 8 -13.44 -17.77 -27.28
C ILE A 8 -12.27 -16.79 -27.19
N PRO A 9 -12.35 -15.75 -26.34
CA PRO A 9 -11.28 -14.78 -26.20
C PRO A 9 -10.07 -15.40 -25.51
N SER A 10 -8.88 -14.83 -25.71
CA SER A 10 -7.62 -15.31 -25.14
C SER A 10 -7.68 -15.54 -23.62
N VAL A 11 -8.42 -14.67 -22.91
CA VAL A 11 -8.62 -14.74 -21.46
C VAL A 11 -9.35 -16.01 -21.00
N LEU A 12 -10.20 -16.60 -21.85
CA LEU A 12 -10.91 -17.85 -21.59
C LEU A 12 -10.29 -19.06 -22.31
N ASN A 13 -9.22 -18.84 -23.08
CA ASN A 13 -8.51 -19.87 -23.86
C ASN A 13 -7.07 -20.10 -23.36
N GLN A 14 -6.85 -20.09 -22.04
CA GLN A 14 -5.56 -20.43 -21.42
C GLN A 14 -4.35 -19.63 -21.97
N GLY A 15 -4.56 -18.42 -22.48
CA GLY A 15 -3.50 -17.59 -23.05
C GLY A 15 -3.05 -18.00 -24.46
N GLY A 16 -3.67 -19.00 -25.10
CA GLY A 16 -3.36 -19.46 -26.45
C GLY A 16 -3.88 -18.56 -27.58
N GLY A 17 -4.17 -17.28 -27.29
CA GLY A 17 -4.83 -16.36 -28.23
C GLY A 17 -6.34 -16.60 -28.35
N GLU A 18 -6.99 -15.81 -29.20
CA GLU A 18 -8.40 -16.02 -29.55
C GLU A 18 -8.56 -17.34 -30.30
N ARG A 19 -9.57 -18.13 -29.91
CA ARG A 19 -9.88 -19.43 -30.54
C ARG A 19 -11.24 -19.37 -31.21
N LYS A 20 -11.27 -19.65 -32.51
CA LYS A 20 -12.49 -19.83 -33.29
C LYS A 20 -12.72 -21.31 -33.53
N THR A 21 -13.92 -21.79 -33.24
CA THR A 21 -14.28 -23.21 -33.37
C THR A 21 -15.59 -23.33 -34.12
N GLU A 22 -15.59 -24.06 -35.24
CA GLU A 22 -16.82 -24.37 -35.95
C GLU A 22 -17.58 -25.48 -35.24
N ILE A 23 -18.85 -25.24 -34.92
CA ILE A 23 -19.73 -26.22 -34.26
C ILE A 23 -21.11 -26.22 -34.91
N SER A 24 -21.79 -27.37 -34.86
CA SER A 24 -23.17 -27.48 -35.32
C SER A 24 -24.11 -27.34 -34.12
N ALA A 25 -24.93 -26.30 -34.02
CA ALA A 25 -25.84 -26.06 -32.90
C ALA A 25 -27.17 -25.49 -33.41
N ASP A 26 -28.26 -25.78 -32.71
CA ASP A 26 -29.59 -25.21 -33.00
C ASP A 26 -30.00 -24.10 -32.02
N SER A 27 -29.32 -24.00 -30.88
CA SER A 27 -29.59 -23.07 -29.80
C SER A 27 -28.32 -22.71 -29.05
N LEU A 28 -28.37 -21.64 -28.23
CA LEU A 28 -27.25 -21.32 -27.33
C LEU A 28 -26.98 -22.46 -26.35
N THR A 29 -28.01 -23.13 -25.82
CA THR A 29 -27.83 -24.31 -24.95
C THR A 29 -26.98 -25.38 -25.64
N SER A 30 -27.35 -25.79 -26.85
CA SER A 30 -26.59 -26.83 -27.57
C SER A 30 -25.20 -26.36 -28.01
N ALA A 31 -25.01 -25.07 -28.28
CA ALA A 31 -23.71 -24.47 -28.55
C ALA A 31 -22.77 -24.53 -27.33
N PHE A 32 -23.25 -24.14 -26.14
CA PHE A 32 -22.48 -24.16 -24.91
C PHE A 32 -22.13 -25.58 -24.45
N THR A 33 -23.04 -26.54 -24.63
CA THR A 33 -22.74 -27.96 -24.37
C THR A 33 -21.58 -28.45 -25.25
N LYS A 34 -21.68 -28.22 -26.58
CA LYS A 34 -20.67 -28.69 -27.54
C LYS A 34 -19.31 -28.04 -27.35
N ILE A 35 -19.27 -26.72 -27.19
CA ILE A 35 -17.99 -26.03 -26.98
C ILE A 35 -17.34 -26.46 -25.66
N SER A 36 -18.14 -26.76 -24.63
CA SER A 36 -17.65 -27.24 -23.35
C SER A 36 -17.08 -28.67 -23.42
N GLU A 37 -17.61 -29.52 -24.29
CA GLU A 37 -17.01 -30.84 -24.58
C GLU A 37 -15.66 -30.71 -25.29
N ILE A 38 -15.54 -29.74 -26.22
CA ILE A 38 -14.30 -29.48 -26.96
C ILE A 38 -13.22 -28.85 -26.05
N MET A 39 -13.63 -27.96 -25.15
CA MET A 39 -12.73 -27.18 -24.31
C MET A 39 -12.39 -27.86 -22.96
N GLY A 40 -13.19 -28.83 -22.53
CA GLY A 40 -12.97 -29.60 -21.32
C GLY A 40 -13.39 -28.91 -20.01
N ASP A 41 -13.11 -29.56 -18.89
CA ASP A 41 -13.67 -29.21 -17.58
C ASP A 41 -13.13 -27.91 -16.97
N ASP A 42 -11.94 -27.45 -17.39
CA ASP A 42 -11.40 -26.16 -16.97
C ASP A 42 -12.22 -25.00 -17.56
N PHE A 43 -12.56 -25.08 -18.85
CA PHE A 43 -13.44 -24.09 -19.49
C PHE A 43 -14.84 -24.11 -18.86
N LYS A 44 -15.41 -25.30 -18.65
CA LYS A 44 -16.72 -25.45 -17.98
C LYS A 44 -16.73 -24.72 -16.64
N ARG A 45 -15.72 -24.95 -15.79
CA ARG A 45 -15.62 -24.29 -14.47
C ARG A 45 -15.57 -22.76 -14.55
N ARG A 46 -14.96 -22.21 -15.59
CA ARG A 46 -14.80 -20.75 -15.77
C ARG A 46 -16.00 -20.08 -16.44
N VAL A 47 -16.75 -20.80 -17.26
CA VAL A 47 -17.78 -20.21 -18.14
C VAL A 47 -19.19 -20.61 -17.73
N LEU A 48 -19.39 -21.76 -17.07
CA LEU A 48 -20.69 -22.28 -16.68
C LEU A 48 -20.85 -22.36 -15.15
N GLU A 49 -22.10 -22.24 -14.69
CA GLU A 49 -22.53 -22.61 -13.34
C GLU A 49 -22.74 -24.13 -13.22
N GLY A 50 -22.96 -24.62 -12.00
CA GLY A 50 -23.15 -26.04 -11.72
C GLY A 50 -24.39 -26.68 -12.39
N ASP A 51 -25.35 -25.87 -12.82
CA ASP A 51 -26.54 -26.29 -13.56
C ASP A 51 -26.36 -26.26 -15.09
N GLY A 52 -25.16 -25.92 -15.57
CA GLY A 52 -24.83 -25.86 -17.00
C GLY A 52 -25.22 -24.55 -17.70
N THR A 53 -25.78 -23.57 -16.99
CA THR A 53 -26.03 -22.23 -17.54
C THR A 53 -24.75 -21.41 -17.58
N PRO A 54 -24.57 -20.48 -18.55
CA PRO A 54 -23.43 -19.57 -18.53
C PRO A 54 -23.43 -18.73 -17.26
N ARG A 55 -22.26 -18.56 -16.64
CA ARG A 55 -22.10 -17.70 -15.47
C ARG A 55 -22.62 -16.30 -15.78
N SER A 56 -23.21 -15.65 -14.79
CA SER A 56 -23.68 -14.25 -14.91
C SER A 56 -22.59 -13.29 -15.40
N LEU A 57 -21.33 -13.66 -15.19
CA LEU A 57 -20.13 -12.99 -15.66
C LEU A 57 -19.71 -13.40 -17.08
N ILE A 58 -20.58 -13.90 -17.95
CA ILE A 58 -20.29 -14.19 -19.36
C ILE A 58 -21.35 -13.48 -20.23
N ASN A 59 -20.95 -12.41 -20.90
CA ASN A 59 -21.71 -11.78 -21.98
C ASN A 59 -21.59 -12.63 -23.25
N ILE A 60 -22.71 -12.82 -23.93
CA ILE A 60 -22.79 -13.59 -25.17
C ILE A 60 -23.17 -12.62 -26.30
N TYR A 61 -22.52 -12.74 -27.45
CA TYR A 61 -22.80 -11.96 -28.64
C TYR A 61 -23.08 -12.90 -29.80
N ILE A 62 -24.08 -12.59 -30.62
CA ILE A 62 -24.37 -13.30 -31.87
C ILE A 62 -24.24 -12.28 -33.00
N ASN A 63 -23.35 -12.52 -33.95
CA ASN A 63 -23.08 -11.61 -35.07
C ASN A 63 -22.81 -10.17 -34.59
N GLY A 64 -22.05 -10.02 -33.50
CA GLY A 64 -21.69 -8.74 -32.88
C GLY A 64 -22.79 -8.05 -32.06
N LYS A 65 -23.99 -8.61 -31.97
CA LYS A 65 -25.09 -8.07 -31.13
C LYS A 65 -25.13 -8.78 -29.78
N ASN A 66 -25.16 -8.01 -28.69
CA ASN A 66 -25.24 -8.54 -27.33
C ASN A 66 -26.57 -9.30 -27.14
N ALA A 67 -26.47 -10.51 -26.59
CA ALA A 67 -27.57 -11.44 -26.47
C ALA A 67 -28.49 -11.20 -25.27
N LYS A 68 -28.85 -9.94 -24.98
CA LYS A 68 -29.94 -9.60 -24.05
C LYS A 68 -31.31 -9.86 -24.70
N PHE A 69 -31.55 -11.10 -25.15
CA PHE A 69 -32.74 -11.52 -25.89
C PHE A 69 -33.89 -11.95 -24.96
N SER A 70 -35.12 -11.89 -25.49
CA SER A 70 -36.36 -12.33 -24.86
C SER A 70 -36.43 -13.83 -24.56
N ASP A 71 -35.69 -14.67 -25.30
CA ASP A 71 -35.74 -16.13 -25.23
C ASP A 71 -34.52 -16.80 -24.56
N GLY A 72 -33.55 -16.00 -24.10
CA GLY A 72 -32.38 -16.47 -23.32
C GLY A 72 -31.59 -17.60 -24.00
N MET A 73 -31.29 -18.67 -23.26
CA MET A 73 -30.53 -19.83 -23.75
C MET A 73 -31.24 -20.65 -24.85
N ASN A 74 -32.54 -20.44 -25.03
CA ASN A 74 -33.33 -21.09 -26.10
C ASN A 74 -33.27 -20.32 -27.43
N THR A 75 -32.50 -19.23 -27.51
CA THR A 75 -32.30 -18.47 -28.75
C THR A 75 -31.83 -19.39 -29.87
N VAL A 76 -32.60 -19.43 -30.97
CA VAL A 76 -32.34 -20.26 -32.15
C VAL A 76 -31.17 -19.68 -32.95
N LEU A 77 -30.26 -20.56 -33.39
CA LEU A 77 -29.08 -20.21 -34.19
C LEU A 77 -29.26 -20.58 -35.66
N ASN A 78 -28.75 -19.73 -36.56
CA ASN A 78 -28.81 -19.90 -38.01
C ASN A 78 -27.43 -20.24 -38.60
N ASN A 79 -27.43 -20.83 -39.80
CA ASN A 79 -26.19 -21.14 -40.51
C ASN A 79 -25.38 -19.86 -40.75
N GLY A 80 -24.11 -19.89 -40.36
CA GLY A 80 -23.17 -18.78 -40.51
C GLY A 80 -23.15 -17.82 -39.31
N ASP A 81 -23.92 -18.05 -38.26
CA ASP A 81 -23.86 -17.20 -37.06
C ASP A 81 -22.48 -17.29 -36.39
N GLU A 82 -21.97 -16.16 -35.91
CA GLU A 82 -20.78 -16.08 -35.06
C GLU A 82 -21.21 -15.80 -33.61
N VAL A 83 -20.97 -16.77 -32.73
CA VAL A 83 -21.19 -16.65 -31.28
C VAL A 83 -19.86 -16.27 -30.63
N TYR A 84 -19.82 -15.12 -29.95
CA TYR A 84 -18.65 -14.66 -29.22
C TYR A 84 -18.99 -14.53 -27.74
N ILE A 85 -18.18 -15.14 -26.88
CA ILE A 85 -18.31 -14.97 -25.43
C ILE A 85 -17.29 -13.98 -24.94
N LEU A 86 -17.71 -13.10 -24.05
CA LEU A 86 -16.83 -12.23 -23.29
C LEU A 86 -17.15 -12.43 -21.84
N PRO A 87 -16.17 -12.46 -20.93
CA PRO A 87 -16.46 -12.20 -19.54
C PRO A 87 -17.30 -10.93 -19.44
N ALA A 88 -18.43 -10.96 -18.74
CA ALA A 88 -19.24 -9.81 -18.47
C ALA A 88 -18.44 -8.84 -17.62
N VAL A 89 -17.78 -7.94 -18.33
CA VAL A 89 -17.50 -6.57 -17.93
C VAL A 89 -18.87 -5.99 -17.63
N ALA A 90 -19.21 -5.79 -16.35
CA ALA A 90 -20.54 -5.39 -15.94
C ALA A 90 -21.07 -4.23 -16.81
N GLY A 91 -22.17 -4.47 -17.54
CA GLY A 91 -23.03 -3.41 -18.07
C GLY A 91 -22.49 -2.53 -19.20
N GLY A 92 -21.53 -2.96 -20.02
CA GLY A 92 -20.98 -2.07 -21.06
C GLY A 92 -20.20 -0.89 -20.47
N SER A 93 -19.72 -1.02 -19.23
CA SER A 93 -18.85 -0.04 -18.62
C SER A 93 -17.47 -0.08 -19.29
N THR A 94 -17.05 1.06 -19.84
CA THR A 94 -15.69 1.34 -20.33
C THR A 94 -14.71 1.59 -19.17
N GLU A 95 -15.01 1.08 -17.98
CA GLU A 95 -14.32 1.47 -16.74
C GLU A 95 -12.94 0.84 -16.60
N LEU A 96 -12.76 -0.41 -17.04
CA LEU A 96 -11.42 -0.96 -17.31
C LEU A 96 -11.15 -0.92 -18.81
N SER A 97 -10.06 -0.26 -19.20
CA SER A 97 -9.58 -0.24 -20.58
C SER A 97 -9.12 -1.62 -21.04
N LYS A 98 -9.04 -1.83 -22.35
CA LYS A 98 -8.49 -3.07 -22.93
C LYS A 98 -7.09 -3.37 -22.42
N LYS A 99 -6.25 -2.34 -22.24
CA LYS A 99 -4.89 -2.44 -21.70
C LYS A 99 -4.91 -2.93 -20.24
N GLU A 100 -5.81 -2.39 -19.41
CA GLU A 100 -5.96 -2.82 -18.01
C GLU A 100 -6.48 -4.26 -17.91
N LEU A 101 -7.45 -4.64 -18.75
CA LEU A 101 -7.95 -6.01 -18.81
C LEU A 101 -6.86 -7.02 -19.20
N ASP A 102 -5.99 -6.66 -20.13
CA ASP A 102 -4.85 -7.52 -20.50
C ASP A 102 -3.84 -7.61 -19.34
N LYS A 103 -3.45 -6.46 -18.78
CA LYS A 103 -2.49 -6.35 -17.66
C LYS A 103 -2.94 -7.14 -16.43
N PHE A 104 -4.20 -7.00 -16.02
CA PHE A 104 -4.75 -7.62 -14.82
C PHE A 104 -5.53 -8.90 -15.08
N SER A 105 -5.46 -9.44 -16.30
CA SER A 105 -6.21 -10.65 -16.71
C SER A 105 -6.10 -11.79 -15.70
N ARG A 106 -4.92 -12.04 -15.14
CA ARG A 106 -4.68 -13.12 -14.16
C ARG A 106 -5.37 -12.84 -12.82
N GLN A 107 -5.43 -11.58 -12.39
CA GLN A 107 -6.16 -11.17 -11.18
C GLN A 107 -7.68 -11.19 -11.40
N VAL A 108 -8.15 -10.75 -12.57
CA VAL A 108 -9.57 -10.75 -12.92
C VAL A 108 -10.15 -12.17 -12.97
N MET A 109 -9.32 -13.18 -13.26
CA MET A 109 -9.72 -14.59 -13.24
C MET A 109 -9.76 -15.22 -11.84
N LEU A 110 -9.16 -14.58 -10.83
CA LEU A 110 -9.24 -15.07 -9.44
C LEU A 110 -10.65 -14.85 -8.89
N GLU A 111 -11.26 -15.89 -8.32
CA GLU A 111 -12.55 -15.79 -7.64
C GLU A 111 -12.50 -14.77 -6.49
N GLU A 112 -11.33 -14.64 -5.86
CA GLU A 112 -11.11 -13.74 -4.75
C GLU A 112 -11.09 -12.25 -5.16
N ILE A 113 -10.84 -11.93 -6.43
CA ILE A 113 -10.78 -10.55 -6.92
C ILE A 113 -11.89 -10.32 -7.95
N GLY A 114 -11.85 -11.06 -9.06
CA GLY A 114 -12.80 -10.89 -10.16
C GLY A 114 -12.70 -9.53 -10.85
N TYR A 115 -13.54 -9.32 -11.86
CA TYR A 115 -13.63 -8.00 -12.52
C TYR A 115 -14.05 -6.90 -11.54
N GLY A 116 -15.10 -7.16 -10.75
CA GLY A 116 -15.62 -6.20 -9.79
C GLY A 116 -14.60 -5.81 -8.72
N GLY A 117 -13.78 -6.75 -8.26
CA GLY A 117 -12.72 -6.44 -7.32
C GLY A 117 -11.57 -5.66 -7.93
N GLN A 118 -11.19 -5.96 -9.18
CA GLN A 118 -10.21 -5.15 -9.89
C GLN A 118 -10.68 -3.70 -10.08
N LEU A 119 -11.97 -3.51 -10.34
CA LEU A 119 -12.57 -2.17 -10.42
C LEU A 119 -12.56 -1.45 -9.08
N LYS A 120 -12.86 -2.15 -7.97
CA LYS A 120 -12.72 -1.59 -6.61
C LYS A 120 -11.29 -1.16 -6.33
N LEU A 121 -10.29 -1.98 -6.69
CA LEU A 121 -8.87 -1.61 -6.56
C LEU A 121 -8.54 -0.35 -7.37
N LYS A 122 -8.98 -0.29 -8.63
CA LYS A 122 -8.79 0.89 -9.50
C LYS A 122 -9.41 2.16 -8.93
N ASN A 123 -10.51 2.05 -8.19
CA ASN A 123 -11.18 3.22 -7.60
C ASN A 123 -10.71 3.53 -6.18
N ALA A 124 -9.91 2.65 -5.57
CA ALA A 124 -9.47 2.81 -4.19
C ALA A 124 -8.30 3.78 -4.04
N LYS A 125 -8.27 4.43 -2.88
CA LYS A 125 -7.16 5.21 -2.36
C LYS A 125 -6.60 4.54 -1.11
N ILE A 126 -5.38 4.01 -1.24
CA ILE A 126 -4.67 3.35 -0.13
C ILE A 126 -3.55 4.28 0.35
N CYS A 127 -3.42 4.46 1.67
CA CYS A 127 -2.29 5.14 2.28
C CYS A 127 -1.30 4.12 2.84
N VAL A 128 -0.04 4.18 2.44
CA VAL A 128 1.05 3.40 3.03
C VAL A 128 1.99 4.34 3.76
N VAL A 129 2.15 4.12 5.06
CA VAL A 129 2.99 4.94 5.93
C VAL A 129 4.30 4.20 6.19
N GLY A 130 5.39 4.74 5.68
CA GLY A 130 6.70 4.10 5.59
C GLY A 130 6.92 3.50 4.20
N VAL A 131 8.02 3.90 3.55
CA VAL A 131 8.50 3.34 2.27
C VAL A 131 9.88 2.70 2.45
N GLY A 132 10.15 2.23 3.67
CA GLY A 132 11.37 1.51 4.04
C GLY A 132 11.32 0.02 3.66
N GLY A 133 11.94 -0.82 4.49
CA GLY A 133 12.10 -2.25 4.21
C GLY A 133 10.77 -3.00 4.09
N LEU A 134 9.81 -2.68 4.96
CA LEU A 134 8.45 -3.25 4.93
C LEU A 134 7.57 -2.57 3.86
N GLY A 135 7.71 -1.25 3.70
CA GLY A 135 6.93 -0.46 2.75
C GLY A 135 7.25 -0.73 1.28
N ASN A 136 8.50 -1.09 0.95
CA ASN A 136 8.96 -1.43 -0.40
C ASN A 136 8.13 -2.55 -1.05
N PRO A 137 8.02 -3.76 -0.46
CA PRO A 137 7.20 -4.82 -1.03
C PRO A 137 5.70 -4.47 -1.04
N ILE A 138 5.20 -3.72 -0.05
CA ILE A 138 3.79 -3.32 0.03
C ILE A 138 3.41 -2.39 -1.13
N THR A 139 4.10 -1.26 -1.25
CA THR A 139 3.82 -0.24 -2.27
C THR A 139 3.97 -0.80 -3.68
N THR A 140 5.05 -1.54 -3.94
CA THR A 140 5.30 -2.20 -5.22
C THR A 140 4.16 -3.14 -5.61
N ARG A 141 3.69 -3.95 -4.65
CA ARG A 141 2.63 -4.95 -4.91
C ARG A 141 1.27 -4.29 -5.09
N LEU A 142 0.91 -3.28 -4.29
CA LEU A 142 -0.35 -2.53 -4.47
C LEU A 142 -0.41 -1.82 -5.83
N VAL A 143 0.68 -1.18 -6.25
CA VAL A 143 0.79 -0.54 -7.56
C VAL A 143 0.69 -1.58 -8.69
N ALA A 144 1.38 -2.71 -8.56
CA ALA A 144 1.33 -3.80 -9.54
C ALA A 144 -0.07 -4.45 -9.60
N MET A 145 -0.82 -4.47 -8.51
CA MET A 145 -2.19 -5.00 -8.43
C MET A 145 -3.24 -4.06 -9.01
N GLY A 146 -2.87 -2.83 -9.38
CA GLY A 146 -3.77 -1.87 -10.04
C GLY A 146 -4.61 -1.03 -9.08
N VAL A 147 -4.07 -0.70 -7.90
CA VAL A 147 -4.67 0.33 -7.03
C VAL A 147 -4.72 1.67 -7.77
N GLY A 148 -5.84 2.39 -7.66
CA GLY A 148 -6.07 3.66 -8.34
C GLY A 148 -5.19 4.79 -7.86
N THR A 149 -5.24 5.04 -6.55
CA THR A 149 -4.42 6.05 -5.89
C THR A 149 -3.64 5.43 -4.74
N LEU A 150 -2.32 5.56 -4.76
CA LEU A 150 -1.46 5.18 -3.65
C LEU A 150 -0.86 6.44 -3.04
N ARG A 151 -1.27 6.75 -1.81
CA ARG A 151 -0.60 7.75 -0.99
C ARG A 151 0.57 7.09 -0.26
N ILE A 152 1.76 7.66 -0.36
CA ILE A 152 2.97 7.16 0.31
C ILE A 152 3.54 8.24 1.21
N ILE A 153 3.87 7.86 2.44
CA ILE A 153 4.40 8.76 3.46
C ILE A 153 5.75 8.23 3.92
N ASP A 154 6.79 9.04 3.89
CA ASP A 154 8.08 8.73 4.52
C ASP A 154 8.82 10.04 4.74
N ARG A 155 9.58 10.15 5.83
CA ARG A 155 10.33 11.36 6.20
C ARG A 155 11.84 11.23 5.95
N ASP A 156 12.30 10.08 5.47
CA ASP A 156 13.71 9.76 5.40
C ASP A 156 14.30 9.94 3.99
N VAL A 157 15.64 9.91 3.97
CA VAL A 157 16.47 9.77 2.78
C VAL A 157 17.00 8.34 2.65
N ILE A 158 17.42 7.98 1.44
CA ILE A 158 17.96 6.65 1.14
C ILE A 158 19.41 6.59 1.60
N GLU A 159 19.76 5.56 2.36
CA GLU A 159 21.12 5.29 2.82
C GLU A 159 21.68 3.99 2.23
N LEU A 160 23.00 3.88 2.10
CA LEU A 160 23.64 2.64 1.65
C LEU A 160 23.26 1.43 2.54
N SER A 161 23.12 1.66 3.85
CA SER A 161 22.69 0.68 4.85
C SER A 161 21.28 0.13 4.59
N ASN A 162 20.47 0.79 3.76
CA ASN A 162 19.08 0.44 3.48
C ASN A 162 18.96 -0.56 2.32
N LEU A 163 19.90 -0.56 1.37
CA LEU A 163 19.76 -1.22 0.07
C LEU A 163 19.61 -2.75 0.16
N HIS A 164 20.16 -3.39 1.19
CA HIS A 164 20.03 -4.84 1.38
C HIS A 164 18.58 -5.30 1.63
N ARG A 165 17.69 -4.40 2.07
CA ARG A 165 16.28 -4.72 2.39
C ARG A 165 15.26 -3.80 1.71
N GLN A 166 15.69 -2.70 1.11
CA GLN A 166 14.84 -1.76 0.37
C GLN A 166 15.13 -1.88 -1.12
N THR A 167 14.71 -3.00 -1.70
CA THR A 167 15.10 -3.46 -3.05
C THR A 167 14.52 -2.63 -4.20
N MET A 168 13.62 -1.67 -3.91
CA MET A 168 13.22 -0.66 -4.88
C MET A 168 14.36 0.32 -5.16
N PHE A 169 15.24 0.58 -4.20
CA PHE A 169 16.33 1.57 -4.31
C PHE A 169 17.66 0.92 -4.74
N ASP A 170 18.54 1.73 -5.31
CA ASP A 170 19.90 1.33 -5.71
C ASP A 170 20.95 2.37 -5.25
N GLU A 171 22.23 2.14 -5.55
CA GLU A 171 23.32 3.00 -5.08
C GLU A 171 23.25 4.43 -5.64
N ASP A 172 22.69 4.61 -6.84
CA ASP A 172 22.53 5.94 -7.45
C ASP A 172 21.44 6.77 -6.75
N ASP A 173 20.57 6.12 -5.97
CA ASP A 173 19.53 6.80 -5.20
C ASP A 173 20.00 7.31 -3.83
N VAL A 174 21.19 6.92 -3.37
CA VAL A 174 21.68 7.25 -2.01
C VAL A 174 21.74 8.77 -1.81
N GLY A 175 21.17 9.25 -0.70
CA GLY A 175 21.05 10.66 -0.34
C GLY A 175 19.77 11.34 -0.86
N GLN A 176 18.99 10.69 -1.71
CA GLN A 176 17.71 11.22 -2.21
C GLN A 176 16.56 10.91 -1.24
N VAL A 177 15.49 11.71 -1.28
CA VAL A 177 14.28 11.52 -0.45
C VAL A 177 13.53 10.26 -0.88
N LYS A 178 13.23 9.36 0.08
CA LYS A 178 12.63 8.04 -0.21
C LYS A 178 11.35 8.13 -1.01
N VAL A 179 10.37 8.95 -0.57
CA VAL A 179 9.08 9.08 -1.27
C VAL A 179 9.22 9.63 -2.69
N GLU A 180 10.22 10.46 -2.96
CA GLU A 180 10.43 11.04 -4.29
C GLU A 180 10.95 9.99 -5.27
N VAL A 181 11.99 9.24 -4.88
CA VAL A 181 12.52 8.13 -5.68
C VAL A 181 11.48 7.03 -5.83
N ALA A 182 10.78 6.67 -4.75
CA ALA A 182 9.73 5.67 -4.78
C ALA A 182 8.61 6.07 -5.76
N THR A 183 8.21 7.34 -5.78
CA THR A 183 7.22 7.85 -6.75
C THR A 183 7.66 7.60 -8.19
N LYS A 184 8.89 7.99 -8.53
CA LYS A 184 9.45 7.79 -9.88
C LYS A 184 9.46 6.31 -10.28
N LYS A 185 9.89 5.43 -9.36
CA LYS A 185 9.99 3.99 -9.61
C LYS A 185 8.61 3.30 -9.70
N LEU A 186 7.68 3.67 -8.82
CA LEU A 186 6.30 3.15 -8.83
C LEU A 186 5.49 3.61 -10.05
N GLN A 187 5.63 4.88 -10.46
CA GLN A 187 4.99 5.38 -11.69
C GLN A 187 5.51 4.65 -12.94
N LYS A 188 6.80 4.30 -12.97
CA LYS A 188 7.36 3.48 -14.07
C LYS A 188 6.79 2.06 -14.08
N LEU A 189 6.54 1.48 -12.90
CA LEU A 189 5.92 0.15 -12.75
C LEU A 189 4.46 0.12 -13.22
N ASN A 190 3.67 1.13 -12.85
CA ASN A 190 2.30 1.26 -13.31
C ASN A 190 1.92 2.74 -13.50
N PRO A 191 1.95 3.27 -14.74
CA PRO A 191 1.63 4.67 -15.00
C PRO A 191 0.15 5.00 -14.80
N ASP A 192 -0.71 3.98 -14.70
CA ASP A 192 -2.14 4.14 -14.51
C ASP A 192 -2.50 4.37 -13.01
N CYS A 193 -1.54 4.21 -12.09
CA CYS A 193 -1.70 4.47 -10.65
C CYS A 193 -1.26 5.91 -10.31
N LYS A 194 -2.15 6.68 -9.66
CA LYS A 194 -1.83 8.01 -9.13
C LYS A 194 -1.05 7.87 -7.82
N ILE A 195 0.19 8.36 -7.79
CA ILE A 195 1.00 8.38 -6.57
C ILE A 195 0.88 9.76 -5.90
N GLU A 196 0.46 9.78 -4.62
CA GLU A 196 0.45 10.98 -3.77
C GLU A 196 1.56 10.85 -2.71
N ALA A 197 2.71 11.47 -2.95
CA ALA A 197 3.84 11.42 -2.03
C ALA A 197 3.82 12.56 -1.02
N LEU A 198 4.04 12.24 0.26
CA LEU A 198 4.20 13.23 1.33
C LEU A 198 5.48 12.94 2.12
N ALA A 199 6.42 13.88 2.08
CA ALA A 199 7.67 13.83 2.85
C ALA A 199 7.46 14.39 4.26
N VAL A 200 6.74 13.66 5.11
CA VAL A 200 6.25 14.14 6.42
C VAL A 200 6.43 13.07 7.49
N SER A 201 6.79 13.47 8.71
CA SER A 201 6.77 12.56 9.88
C SER A 201 5.36 12.38 10.42
N VAL A 202 4.99 11.13 10.75
CA VAL A 202 3.69 10.81 11.34
C VAL A 202 3.75 10.94 12.86
N ASN A 203 2.93 11.83 13.39
CA ASN A 203 2.76 12.07 14.81
C ASN A 203 1.34 12.57 15.10
N ASP A 204 1.04 12.91 16.34
CA ASP A 204 -0.30 13.32 16.78
C ASP A 204 -0.86 14.57 16.07
N TYR A 205 0.02 15.38 15.47
CA TYR A 205 -0.35 16.60 14.76
C TYR A 205 -0.57 16.37 13.28
N THR A 206 0.21 15.47 12.66
CA THR A 206 0.22 15.23 11.21
C THR A 206 -0.62 14.03 10.80
N ALA A 207 -0.86 13.06 11.69
CA ALA A 207 -1.52 11.79 11.36
C ALA A 207 -2.92 11.98 10.79
N LEU A 208 -3.65 13.02 11.21
CA LEU A 208 -4.99 13.31 10.69
C LEU A 208 -4.97 13.66 9.21
N GLU A 209 -4.09 14.57 8.80
CA GLU A 209 -3.94 14.98 7.39
C GLU A 209 -3.45 13.80 6.54
N VAL A 210 -2.55 12.99 7.09
CA VAL A 210 -1.97 11.83 6.41
C VAL A 210 -3.05 10.82 5.97
N VAL A 211 -3.97 10.47 6.87
CA VAL A 211 -4.96 9.41 6.58
C VAL A 211 -6.22 9.92 5.88
N GLU A 212 -6.48 11.23 5.90
CA GLU A 212 -7.73 11.81 5.42
C GLU A 212 -8.05 11.42 3.97
N GLY A 213 -9.29 10.95 3.75
CA GLY A 213 -9.84 10.59 2.45
C GLY A 213 -9.35 9.25 1.89
N CYS A 214 -8.64 8.43 2.67
CA CYS A 214 -8.19 7.10 2.25
C CYS A 214 -9.20 6.02 2.63
N ASP A 215 -9.31 4.97 1.83
CA ASP A 215 -10.20 3.83 2.08
C ASP A 215 -9.60 2.84 3.09
N VAL A 216 -8.28 2.74 3.12
CA VAL A 216 -7.51 1.90 4.05
C VAL A 216 -6.11 2.49 4.24
N VAL A 217 -5.59 2.36 5.46
CA VAL A 217 -4.22 2.73 5.83
C VAL A 217 -3.42 1.46 6.11
N VAL A 218 -2.20 1.40 5.61
CA VAL A 218 -1.23 0.32 5.85
C VAL A 218 -0.01 0.90 6.56
N ASP A 219 0.32 0.37 7.73
CA ASP A 219 1.46 0.75 8.54
C ASP A 219 2.68 -0.10 8.23
N ALA A 220 3.71 0.56 7.69
CA ALA A 220 5.03 0.01 7.47
C ALA A 220 6.10 0.85 8.21
N LEU A 221 5.74 1.46 9.34
CA LEU A 221 6.62 2.21 10.22
C LEU A 221 7.51 1.26 11.04
N ASP A 222 8.58 1.80 11.60
CA ASP A 222 9.38 1.18 12.64
C ASP A 222 9.17 1.83 14.02
N SER A 223 8.60 3.03 14.09
CA SER A 223 8.31 3.73 15.35
C SER A 223 6.99 3.28 16.03
N VAL A 224 7.03 3.13 17.35
CA VAL A 224 5.85 2.82 18.18
C VAL A 224 4.95 4.05 18.34
N ASN A 225 5.53 5.21 18.62
CA ASN A 225 4.77 6.45 18.80
C ASN A 225 4.01 6.86 17.52
N ALA A 226 4.64 6.75 16.36
CA ALA A 226 3.99 7.01 15.08
C ALA A 226 2.80 6.07 14.82
N ARG A 227 2.89 4.78 15.24
CA ARG A 227 1.77 3.83 15.14
C ARG A 227 0.60 4.21 16.06
N TYR A 228 0.86 4.68 17.28
CA TYR A 228 -0.19 5.17 18.16
C TYR A 228 -0.91 6.39 17.58
N ALA A 229 -0.16 7.35 17.02
CA ALA A 229 -0.73 8.52 16.35
C ALA A 229 -1.61 8.11 15.16
N LEU A 230 -1.10 7.20 14.32
CA LEU A 230 -1.81 6.69 13.15
C LEU A 230 -3.09 5.92 13.55
N ASN A 231 -3.01 5.07 14.58
CA ASN A 231 -4.18 4.39 15.14
C ASN A 231 -5.25 5.39 15.63
N LYS A 232 -4.85 6.44 16.37
CA LYS A 232 -5.78 7.49 16.82
C LYS A 232 -6.47 8.19 15.64
N ALA A 233 -5.71 8.48 14.58
CA ALA A 233 -6.24 9.12 13.37
C ALA A 233 -7.22 8.19 12.62
N CYS A 234 -6.86 6.93 12.39
CA CYS A 234 -7.71 5.94 11.75
C CYS A 234 -9.01 5.70 12.53
N VAL A 235 -8.93 5.59 13.86
CA VAL A 235 -10.11 5.46 14.73
C VAL A 235 -11.02 6.69 14.61
N LYS A 236 -10.45 7.91 14.58
CA LYS A 236 -11.24 9.15 14.46
C LYS A 236 -12.01 9.23 13.15
N PHE A 237 -11.41 8.83 12.04
CA PHE A 237 -12.07 8.87 10.72
C PHE A 237 -12.86 7.60 10.38
N GLY A 238 -12.77 6.55 11.18
CA GLY A 238 -13.40 5.27 10.88
C GLY A 238 -12.72 4.52 9.74
N ILE A 239 -11.43 4.78 9.48
CA ILE A 239 -10.67 4.18 8.37
C ILE A 239 -10.01 2.87 8.83
N PRO A 240 -10.24 1.73 8.15
CA PRO A 240 -9.54 0.48 8.42
C PRO A 240 -8.02 0.64 8.39
N PHE A 241 -7.34 -0.01 9.34
CA PHE A 241 -5.92 0.13 9.56
C PHE A 241 -5.23 -1.24 9.62
N VAL A 242 -4.42 -1.56 8.61
CA VAL A 242 -3.61 -2.77 8.55
C VAL A 242 -2.22 -2.44 9.06
N THR A 243 -1.68 -3.23 9.98
CA THR A 243 -0.38 -2.95 10.60
C THR A 243 0.48 -4.20 10.61
N GLY A 244 1.73 -4.00 10.25
CA GLY A 244 2.80 -4.99 10.26
C GLY A 244 4.03 -4.48 11.01
N ALA A 245 4.71 -5.39 11.69
CA ALA A 245 6.01 -5.13 12.29
C ALA A 245 6.93 -6.33 12.04
N ALA A 246 8.23 -6.08 11.93
CA ALA A 246 9.24 -7.13 11.79
C ALA A 246 10.55 -6.72 12.47
N VAL A 247 11.20 -7.66 13.13
CA VAL A 247 12.52 -7.50 13.76
C VAL A 247 13.23 -8.85 13.76
N GLY A 248 14.53 -8.87 13.48
CA GLY A 248 15.29 -10.12 13.32
C GLY A 248 14.66 -11.04 12.26
N VAL A 249 14.16 -12.19 12.70
CA VAL A 249 13.49 -13.23 11.89
C VAL A 249 12.01 -13.38 12.20
N SER A 250 11.44 -12.46 12.98
CA SER A 250 10.05 -12.55 13.44
C SER A 250 9.24 -11.35 12.96
N GLY A 251 7.94 -11.56 12.78
CA GLY A 251 7.00 -10.53 12.35
C GLY A 251 5.62 -10.68 12.97
N GLN A 252 4.86 -9.59 12.98
CA GLN A 252 3.51 -9.52 13.52
C GLN A 252 2.60 -8.76 12.56
N ILE A 253 1.38 -9.26 12.34
CA ILE A 253 0.39 -8.62 11.46
C ILE A 253 -1.00 -8.69 12.10
N PHE A 254 -1.74 -7.60 12.03
CA PHE A 254 -3.18 -7.58 12.34
C PHE A 254 -3.91 -6.44 11.61
N THR A 255 -5.23 -6.52 11.57
CA THR A 255 -6.09 -5.50 10.96
C THR A 255 -7.04 -4.92 12.00
N ILE A 256 -7.12 -3.60 12.04
CA ILE A 256 -8.02 -2.85 12.89
C ILE A 256 -9.19 -2.36 12.04
N LEU A 257 -10.40 -2.71 12.43
CA LEU A 257 -11.65 -2.14 11.94
C LEU A 257 -12.22 -1.21 13.02
N PRO A 258 -12.06 0.11 12.88
CA PRO A 258 -12.53 1.07 13.88
C PRO A 258 -13.98 0.83 14.32
N GLY A 259 -14.21 0.85 15.63
CA GLY A 259 -15.53 0.60 16.24
C GLY A 259 -15.98 -0.86 16.28
N ILE A 260 -15.29 -1.76 15.56
CA ILE A 260 -15.65 -3.19 15.44
C ILE A 260 -14.62 -4.07 16.15
N SER A 261 -13.33 -3.97 15.80
CA SER A 261 -12.26 -4.78 16.39
C SER A 261 -11.53 -4.07 17.53
N ALA A 262 -10.59 -4.77 18.17
CA ALA A 262 -9.58 -4.14 19.00
C ALA A 262 -8.80 -3.10 18.16
N CYS A 263 -8.57 -1.91 18.73
CA CYS A 263 -7.62 -0.94 18.15
C CYS A 263 -6.20 -1.23 18.68
N TYR A 264 -5.18 -0.55 18.13
CA TYR A 264 -3.78 -0.75 18.55
C TYR A 264 -3.62 -0.61 20.06
N HIS A 265 -4.24 0.42 20.64
CA HIS A 265 -4.19 0.70 22.08
C HIS A 265 -4.98 -0.32 22.94
N CYS A 266 -5.95 -1.06 22.38
CA CYS A 266 -6.58 -2.18 23.11
C CYS A 266 -5.61 -3.34 23.28
N MET A 267 -4.79 -3.62 22.27
CA MET A 267 -3.84 -4.73 22.27
C MET A 267 -2.58 -4.36 23.04
N PHE A 268 -2.16 -3.10 22.93
CA PHE A 268 -0.91 -2.58 23.45
C PHE A 268 -1.19 -1.22 24.12
N PRO A 269 -1.58 -1.18 25.41
CA PRO A 269 -2.01 0.07 26.04
C PRO A 269 -0.85 1.01 26.40
N ALA A 270 0.33 0.48 26.73
CA ALA A 270 1.45 1.28 27.21
C ALA A 270 2.79 0.68 26.75
N LEU A 271 3.02 0.62 25.43
CA LEU A 271 4.34 0.28 24.92
C LEU A 271 5.27 1.47 25.09
N ASP A 272 6.41 1.21 25.71
CA ASP A 272 7.52 2.15 25.80
C ASP A 272 8.47 1.92 24.63
N GLU A 273 8.58 2.90 23.74
CA GLU A 273 9.42 2.82 22.54
C GLU A 273 10.89 2.59 22.89
N ASP A 274 11.39 3.20 23.97
CA ASP A 274 12.79 3.09 24.40
C ASP A 274 13.14 1.68 24.89
N SER A 275 12.13 0.91 25.27
CA SER A 275 12.28 -0.47 25.74
C SER A 275 12.20 -1.52 24.62
N MET A 276 11.79 -1.14 23.40
CA MET A 276 11.55 -2.08 22.32
C MET A 276 12.83 -2.33 21.48
N PRO A 277 13.11 -3.58 21.08
CA PRO A 277 14.22 -3.87 20.18
C PRO A 277 13.96 -3.26 18.80
N THR A 278 14.95 -2.51 18.28
CA THR A 278 14.87 -1.90 16.96
C THR A 278 15.64 -2.72 15.92
N CYS A 279 15.29 -2.55 14.64
CA CYS A 279 16.00 -3.17 13.53
C CYS A 279 17.50 -2.79 13.46
N SER A 280 17.90 -1.66 14.04
CA SER A 280 19.32 -1.25 14.08
C SER A 280 20.13 -1.97 15.15
N ILE A 281 19.46 -2.48 16.19
CA ILE A 281 20.08 -3.20 17.29
C ILE A 281 20.10 -4.70 16.98
N GLU A 282 18.95 -5.27 16.63
CA GLU A 282 18.78 -6.70 16.40
C GLU A 282 19.07 -7.14 14.96
N GLY A 283 19.09 -6.20 14.01
CA GLY A 283 19.05 -6.50 12.58
C GLY A 283 17.66 -6.93 12.10
N VAL A 284 17.53 -7.19 10.81
CA VAL A 284 16.29 -7.70 10.21
C VAL A 284 16.58 -8.50 8.94
N HIS A 285 15.95 -9.66 8.81
CA HIS A 285 16.08 -10.52 7.66
C HIS A 285 15.21 -10.00 6.49
N PRO A 286 15.73 -9.73 5.28
CA PRO A 286 14.94 -9.15 4.19
C PRO A 286 13.68 -9.95 3.82
N SER A 287 13.73 -11.29 3.91
CA SER A 287 12.56 -12.13 3.62
C SER A 287 11.40 -11.96 4.60
N ILE A 288 11.63 -11.67 5.89
CA ILE A 288 10.52 -11.46 6.84
C ILE A 288 9.70 -10.24 6.42
N LEU A 289 10.36 -9.18 5.94
CA LEU A 289 9.70 -7.97 5.45
C LEU A 289 8.80 -8.25 4.24
N SER A 290 9.22 -9.14 3.34
CA SER A 290 8.41 -9.53 2.19
C SER A 290 7.21 -10.40 2.57
N ILE A 291 7.36 -11.27 3.57
CA ILE A 291 6.29 -12.13 4.09
C ILE A 291 5.24 -11.28 4.81
N VAL A 292 5.68 -10.45 5.77
CA VAL A 292 4.82 -9.53 6.53
C VAL A 292 4.10 -8.58 5.56
N GLY A 293 4.84 -7.88 4.70
CA GLY A 293 4.26 -6.94 3.74
C GLY A 293 3.33 -7.60 2.72
N GLY A 294 3.61 -8.84 2.30
CA GLY A 294 2.70 -9.60 1.44
C GLY A 294 1.36 -9.92 2.10
N ILE A 295 1.38 -10.21 3.40
CA ILE A 295 0.17 -10.46 4.20
C ILE A 295 -0.61 -9.16 4.43
N GLU A 296 0.08 -8.05 4.74
CA GLU A 296 -0.56 -6.74 4.86
C GLU A 296 -1.27 -6.32 3.58
N VAL A 297 -0.64 -6.51 2.41
CA VAL A 297 -1.27 -6.28 1.11
C VAL A 297 -2.53 -7.12 0.95
N SER A 298 -2.49 -8.40 1.35
CA SER A 298 -3.66 -9.29 1.27
C SER A 298 -4.82 -8.79 2.14
N GLU A 299 -4.54 -8.32 3.36
CA GLU A 299 -5.56 -7.79 4.27
C GLU A 299 -6.11 -6.45 3.76
N ALA A 300 -5.26 -5.53 3.29
CA ALA A 300 -5.68 -4.25 2.72
C ALA A 300 -6.57 -4.44 1.47
N VAL A 301 -6.22 -5.41 0.61
CA VAL A 301 -7.05 -5.77 -0.55
C VAL A 301 -8.40 -6.31 -0.10
N LYS A 302 -8.46 -7.20 0.90
CA LYS A 302 -9.76 -7.67 1.43
C LYS A 302 -10.64 -6.51 1.90
N VAL A 303 -10.07 -5.54 2.61
CA VAL A 303 -10.79 -4.32 3.03
C VAL A 303 -11.37 -3.59 1.82
N VAL A 304 -10.56 -3.27 0.81
CA VAL A 304 -11.00 -2.58 -0.40
C VAL A 304 -12.09 -3.36 -1.14
N LEU A 305 -11.98 -4.68 -1.16
CA LEU A 305 -12.97 -5.55 -1.80
C LEU A 305 -14.29 -5.66 -1.01
N GLY A 306 -14.37 -5.11 0.20
CA GLY A 306 -15.52 -5.21 1.10
C GLY A 306 -15.63 -6.58 1.77
N LYS A 307 -14.51 -7.32 1.87
CA LYS A 307 -14.43 -8.63 2.54
C LYS A 307 -13.96 -8.43 3.97
N LYS A 308 -14.41 -9.30 4.89
CA LYS A 308 -13.89 -9.31 6.27
C LYS A 308 -12.39 -9.67 6.23
N PRO A 309 -11.49 -8.84 6.77
CA PRO A 309 -10.07 -9.17 6.91
C PRO A 309 -9.89 -10.40 7.80
N SER A 310 -8.91 -11.25 7.49
CA SER A 310 -8.68 -12.49 8.23
C SER A 310 -8.03 -12.26 9.59
N LEU A 311 -7.39 -11.11 9.80
CA LEU A 311 -6.66 -10.73 11.00
C LEU A 311 -7.37 -9.61 11.77
N SER A 312 -8.70 -9.47 11.61
CA SER A 312 -9.49 -8.47 12.33
C SER A 312 -9.77 -8.81 13.79
N ASP A 313 -9.59 -10.06 14.19
CA ASP A 313 -9.89 -10.59 15.53
C ASP A 313 -8.72 -11.37 16.15
N LYS A 314 -7.54 -11.28 15.53
CA LYS A 314 -6.33 -11.96 15.95
C LYS A 314 -5.07 -11.31 15.37
N ILE A 315 -3.97 -11.44 16.09
CA ILE A 315 -2.62 -11.15 15.64
C ILE A 315 -2.03 -12.42 15.05
N LEU A 316 -1.46 -12.33 13.85
CA LEU A 316 -0.59 -13.36 13.29
C LEU A 316 0.84 -13.07 13.70
N HIS A 317 1.51 -14.04 14.32
CA HIS A 317 2.94 -14.04 14.57
C HIS A 317 3.60 -14.97 13.55
N VAL A 318 4.66 -14.48 12.93
CA VAL A 318 5.47 -15.20 11.94
C VAL A 318 6.87 -15.33 12.49
N ASP A 319 7.42 -16.53 12.44
CA ASP A 319 8.83 -16.82 12.74
C ASP A 319 9.43 -17.59 11.56
N ILE A 320 10.42 -17.02 10.87
CA ILE A 320 10.99 -17.67 9.67
C ILE A 320 12.19 -18.56 9.99
N GLU A 321 12.68 -18.56 11.24
CA GLU A 321 13.73 -19.48 11.66
C GLU A 321 13.17 -20.90 11.80
N ASN A 322 12.00 -21.03 12.41
CA ASN A 322 11.30 -22.29 12.59
C ASN A 322 10.17 -22.51 11.57
N LEU A 323 9.88 -21.49 10.74
CA LEU A 323 8.77 -21.45 9.79
C LEU A 323 7.39 -21.62 10.47
N ASP A 324 7.22 -20.94 11.61
CA ASP A 324 6.01 -21.01 12.42
C ASP A 324 5.07 -19.82 12.17
N PHE A 325 3.78 -20.15 12.12
CA PHE A 325 2.69 -19.19 11.99
C PHE A 325 1.69 -19.43 13.11
N THR A 326 1.69 -18.55 14.11
CA THR A 326 0.82 -18.69 15.30
C THR A 326 -0.12 -17.51 15.43
N PHE A 327 -1.26 -17.73 16.09
CA PHE A 327 -2.30 -16.71 16.21
C PHE A 327 -2.65 -16.43 17.66
N THR A 328 -2.78 -15.15 18.00
CA THR A 328 -3.27 -14.68 19.30
C THR A 328 -4.59 -13.94 19.10
N ARG A 329 -5.68 -14.39 19.73
CA ARG A 329 -6.98 -13.71 19.63
C ARG A 329 -6.95 -12.37 20.34
N THR A 330 -7.70 -11.40 19.80
CA THR A 330 -7.77 -10.04 20.34
C THR A 330 -9.21 -9.62 20.55
N PHE A 331 -9.45 -8.82 21.58
CA PHE A 331 -10.78 -8.33 21.93
C PHE A 331 -10.75 -6.81 22.11
N ARG A 332 -11.79 -6.12 21.64
CA ARG A 332 -11.93 -4.69 21.87
C ARG A 332 -12.21 -4.45 23.35
N ALA A 333 -11.43 -3.58 23.98
CA ALA A 333 -11.69 -3.13 25.34
C ALA A 333 -12.76 -2.01 25.34
N GLU A 334 -13.80 -2.17 26.14
CA GLU A 334 -14.91 -1.19 26.21
C GLU A 334 -14.46 0.14 26.79
N GLU A 335 -13.55 0.10 27.75
CA GLU A 335 -12.94 1.22 28.46
C GLU A 335 -11.68 1.78 27.79
N CYS A 336 -11.39 1.38 26.54
CA CYS A 336 -10.23 1.90 25.82
C CYS A 336 -10.33 3.44 25.68
N PRO A 337 -9.29 4.22 26.03
CA PRO A 337 -9.31 5.68 25.93
C PRO A 337 -9.29 6.19 24.48
N VAL A 338 -8.91 5.33 23.52
CA VAL A 338 -8.85 5.68 22.09
C VAL A 338 -10.15 5.35 21.37
N CYS A 339 -10.61 4.10 21.44
CA CYS A 339 -11.77 3.63 20.67
C CYS A 339 -12.99 3.25 21.52
N GLY A 340 -12.95 3.43 22.84
CA GLY A 340 -13.98 3.04 23.80
C GLY A 340 -14.51 4.22 24.61
N SER A 341 -15.02 3.93 25.81
CA SER A 341 -15.58 4.91 26.77
C SER A 341 -14.55 5.49 27.74
N GLY A 342 -13.29 5.03 27.67
CA GLY A 342 -12.22 5.46 28.56
C GLY A 342 -11.91 6.95 28.44
N LYS A 343 -11.41 7.54 29.53
CA LYS A 343 -10.96 8.95 29.51
C LYS A 343 -9.69 9.08 28.68
N LYS A 344 -9.70 9.99 27.71
CA LYS A 344 -8.50 10.37 26.96
C LYS A 344 -7.52 11.06 27.89
N GLU A 345 -6.27 10.60 27.90
CA GLU A 345 -5.20 11.35 28.53
C GLU A 345 -4.86 12.56 27.65
N GLU A 346 -4.82 13.75 28.25
CA GLU A 346 -4.33 14.95 27.58
C GLU A 346 -2.80 14.96 27.67
N THR A 347 -2.14 14.68 26.54
CA THR A 347 -0.70 14.83 26.43
C THR A 347 -0.35 16.32 26.25
N VAL A 348 0.64 16.81 26.98
CA VAL A 348 1.13 18.19 26.82
C VAL A 348 1.67 18.37 25.41
N LYS A 349 1.24 19.42 24.71
CA LYS A 349 1.68 19.66 23.34
C LYS A 349 3.13 20.15 23.32
N GLU A 350 4.04 19.34 22.76
CA GLU A 350 5.39 19.78 22.41
C GLU A 350 5.39 20.63 21.12
N GLU A 351 6.36 21.52 20.96
CA GLU A 351 6.55 22.36 19.76
C GLU A 351 7.46 21.67 18.70
N LEU A 352 8.33 20.77 19.15
CA LEU A 352 9.24 19.97 18.33
C LEU A 352 9.24 18.52 18.80
N ILE A 353 9.10 17.60 17.87
CA ILE A 353 9.30 16.16 18.08
C ILE A 353 10.68 15.80 17.55
N LEU A 354 11.44 15.04 18.34
CA LEU A 354 12.76 14.56 18.00
C LEU A 354 12.80 13.04 18.04
N GLU A 355 13.31 12.42 16.99
CA GLU A 355 13.41 10.96 16.87
C GLU A 355 14.82 10.59 16.37
N GLU A 356 15.54 9.74 17.09
CA GLU A 356 16.81 9.20 16.60
C GLU A 356 16.57 8.10 15.57
N LEU A 357 17.18 8.24 14.40
CA LEU A 357 17.06 7.31 13.28
C LEU A 357 18.12 6.20 13.34
N CYS A 358 17.67 5.00 12.97
CA CYS A 358 18.41 3.74 12.97
C CYS A 358 19.61 3.65 11.98
N GLY A 359 19.90 4.70 11.22
CA GLY A 359 21.00 4.76 10.24
C GLY A 359 22.32 5.17 10.87
N ARG A 360 23.28 4.23 11.00
CA ARG A 360 24.67 4.56 11.38
C ARG A 360 25.44 4.98 10.14
N ASN A 361 25.42 6.28 9.82
CA ASN A 361 26.20 6.82 8.72
C ASN A 361 27.69 6.86 9.11
N GLN A 362 28.38 5.72 8.93
CA GLN A 362 29.78 5.53 9.34
C GLN A 362 30.01 5.79 10.85
N GLY A 363 29.04 5.41 11.69
CA GLY A 363 29.10 5.60 13.15
C GLY A 363 28.58 6.94 13.67
N LYS A 364 28.06 7.81 12.79
CA LYS A 364 27.40 9.06 13.17
C LYS A 364 25.94 8.83 13.53
N ARG A 365 25.46 9.53 14.57
CA ARG A 365 24.05 9.55 14.98
C ARG A 365 23.23 10.36 13.97
N THR A 366 21.97 9.96 13.79
CA THR A 366 21.06 10.61 12.86
C THR A 366 19.79 10.97 13.61
N PHE A 367 19.35 12.21 13.54
CA PHE A 367 18.14 12.68 14.19
C PHE A 367 17.15 13.19 13.16
N SER A 368 15.88 12.85 13.31
CA SER A 368 14.81 13.55 12.65
C SER A 368 14.14 14.52 13.59
N ILE A 369 13.97 15.74 13.09
CA ILE A 369 13.30 16.82 13.79
C ILE A 369 12.02 17.12 13.03
N THR A 370 10.89 17.10 13.72
CA THR A 370 9.60 17.46 13.14
C THR A 370 8.91 18.53 13.97
N PRO A 371 8.61 19.70 13.40
CA PRO A 371 7.79 20.70 14.07
C PRO A 371 6.33 20.22 14.16
N THR A 372 5.67 20.53 15.27
CA THR A 372 4.27 20.15 15.49
C THR A 372 3.28 21.02 14.70
N SER A 373 3.77 22.11 14.11
CA SER A 373 3.08 22.90 13.09
C SER A 373 3.92 22.92 11.80
N THR A 374 3.34 22.46 10.69
CA THR A 374 4.01 22.46 9.39
C THR A 374 4.14 23.88 8.84
N PHE A 375 5.22 24.14 8.10
CA PHE A 375 5.45 25.43 7.41
C PHE A 375 6.24 25.21 6.13
N ASP A 376 6.10 26.11 5.16
CA ASP A 376 6.89 26.06 3.93
C ASP A 376 8.33 26.55 4.19
N LEU A 377 9.30 25.72 3.82
CA LEU A 377 10.74 26.00 3.98
C LEU A 377 11.18 27.15 3.06
N ASP A 378 11.79 28.20 3.64
CA ASP A 378 12.48 29.24 2.87
C ASP A 378 13.85 28.73 2.41
N VAL A 379 13.86 28.08 1.25
CA VAL A 379 15.07 27.47 0.66
C VAL A 379 16.20 28.48 0.46
N ASN A 380 15.87 29.73 0.10
CA ASN A 380 16.89 30.75 -0.16
C ASN A 380 17.57 31.20 1.13
N MET A 381 16.79 31.43 2.18
CA MET A 381 17.32 31.80 3.50
C MET A 381 18.18 30.68 4.07
N VAL A 382 17.66 29.45 4.09
CA VAL A 382 18.38 28.29 4.64
C VAL A 382 19.69 28.05 3.87
N THR A 383 19.66 28.15 2.55
CA THR A 383 20.85 28.05 1.70
C THR A 383 21.89 29.12 2.02
N GLY A 384 21.46 30.37 2.24
CA GLY A 384 22.34 31.48 2.59
C GLY A 384 23.07 31.23 3.91
N ILE A 385 22.33 30.82 4.95
CA ILE A 385 22.88 30.50 6.27
C ILE A 385 23.81 29.27 6.20
N ALA A 386 23.39 28.23 5.47
CA ALA A 386 24.15 27.00 5.28
C ALA A 386 25.55 27.28 4.68
N LYS A 387 25.62 28.10 3.62
CA LYS A 387 26.89 28.50 2.99
C LYS A 387 27.80 29.27 3.95
N GLN A 388 27.25 30.16 4.77
CA GLN A 388 28.03 30.89 5.78
C GLN A 388 28.60 29.97 6.85
N LYS A 389 27.90 28.88 7.16
CA LYS A 389 28.33 27.82 8.10
C LYS A 389 29.19 26.73 7.45
N GLY A 390 29.57 26.88 6.18
CA GLY A 390 30.47 25.97 5.48
C GLY A 390 29.81 24.70 4.92
N PHE A 391 28.47 24.65 4.84
CA PHE A 391 27.76 23.57 4.15
C PHE A 391 27.79 23.78 2.63
N LEU A 392 28.01 22.68 1.91
CA LEU A 392 27.77 22.55 0.48
C LEU A 392 26.32 22.12 0.25
N ILE A 393 25.72 22.62 -0.82
CA ILE A 393 24.39 22.14 -1.25
C ILE A 393 24.61 20.90 -2.12
N GLU A 394 24.12 19.75 -1.67
CA GLU A 394 24.19 18.51 -2.45
C GLU A 394 23.00 18.37 -3.40
N ASN A 395 21.80 18.73 -2.92
CA ASN A 395 20.57 18.61 -3.70
C ASN A 395 19.57 19.71 -3.33
N GLN A 396 18.89 20.24 -4.34
CA GLN A 396 17.72 21.11 -4.19
C GLN A 396 16.61 20.57 -5.10
N GLY A 397 15.75 19.72 -4.53
CA GLY A 397 14.64 19.08 -5.23
C GLY A 397 13.31 19.79 -5.02
N GLU A 398 12.22 19.21 -5.55
CA GLU A 398 10.87 19.74 -5.38
C GLU A 398 10.38 19.65 -3.92
N PHE A 399 10.81 18.60 -3.21
CA PHE A 399 10.30 18.24 -1.88
C PHE A 399 11.27 18.54 -0.73
N GLY A 400 12.51 18.97 -1.01
CA GLY A 400 13.50 19.20 0.03
C GLY A 400 14.83 19.78 -0.44
N LEU A 401 15.68 20.08 0.55
CA LEU A 401 17.02 20.66 0.41
C LEU A 401 18.00 19.83 1.23
N SER A 402 19.04 19.30 0.60
CA SER A 402 20.10 18.54 1.26
C SER A 402 21.42 19.31 1.26
N LEU A 403 22.01 19.41 2.44
CA LEU A 403 23.19 20.19 2.78
C LEU A 403 24.22 19.25 3.42
N ARG A 404 25.51 19.44 3.14
CA ARG A 404 26.57 18.61 3.72
C ARG A 404 27.85 19.39 4.04
N THR A 405 28.50 19.05 5.15
CA THR A 405 29.91 19.33 5.44
C THR A 405 30.69 18.01 5.45
N ASN A 406 32.00 18.05 5.70
CA ASN A 406 32.79 16.82 5.87
C ASN A 406 32.22 15.91 6.99
N ASP A 407 31.63 16.52 8.02
CA ASP A 407 31.24 15.81 9.23
C ASP A 407 29.74 15.61 9.39
N MET A 408 28.90 16.44 8.75
CA MET A 408 27.46 16.45 8.97
C MET A 408 26.68 16.54 7.67
N SER A 409 25.45 16.04 7.65
CA SER A 409 24.51 16.32 6.58
C SER A 409 23.13 16.65 7.11
N VAL A 410 22.46 17.62 6.51
CA VAL A 410 21.12 18.07 6.87
C VAL A 410 20.23 18.00 5.65
N SER A 411 19.16 17.23 5.70
CA SER A 411 18.13 17.17 4.66
C SER A 411 16.84 17.75 5.21
N PHE A 412 16.49 18.96 4.76
CA PHE A 412 15.21 19.59 5.07
C PHE A 412 14.14 19.13 4.10
N MET A 413 12.96 18.81 4.65
CA MET A 413 11.73 18.62 3.90
C MET A 413 11.02 19.95 3.74
N LYS A 414 10.28 20.12 2.64
CA LYS A 414 9.56 21.36 2.31
C LYS A 414 8.59 21.83 3.39
N LYS A 415 8.05 20.89 4.18
CA LYS A 415 7.08 21.16 5.26
C LYS A 415 7.70 21.35 6.65
N GLY A 416 9.02 21.57 6.71
CA GLY A 416 9.72 21.98 7.92
C GLY A 416 10.44 20.86 8.65
N SER A 417 10.08 19.59 8.47
CA SER A 417 10.86 18.48 9.04
C SER A 417 12.30 18.46 8.51
N ALA A 418 13.24 17.94 9.28
CA ALA A 418 14.62 17.74 8.85
C ALA A 418 15.18 16.40 9.32
N VAL A 419 16.12 15.85 8.56
CA VAL A 419 16.98 14.73 8.96
C VAL A 419 18.41 15.24 9.07
N ILE A 420 19.04 15.04 10.22
CA ILE A 420 20.33 15.63 10.59
C ILE A 420 21.26 14.49 11.01
N VAL A 421 22.29 14.26 10.20
CA VAL A 421 23.33 13.24 10.43
C VAL A 421 24.58 13.93 10.97
N GLY A 422 25.18 13.38 12.03
CA GLY A 422 26.41 13.88 12.64
C GLY A 422 26.30 14.65 13.96
N PRO A 423 25.12 15.10 14.46
CA PRO A 423 25.04 15.72 15.79
C PRO A 423 25.50 14.78 16.91
N LYS A 424 26.04 15.37 17.98
CA LYS A 424 26.49 14.64 19.17
C LYS A 424 25.32 14.07 19.97
N ASP A 425 24.28 14.86 20.12
CA ASP A 425 23.10 14.60 20.92
C ASP A 425 21.89 15.38 20.40
N GLU A 426 20.76 15.22 21.08
CA GLU A 426 19.49 15.86 20.76
C GLU A 426 19.57 17.39 20.79
N SER A 427 20.33 17.96 21.74
CA SER A 427 20.45 19.41 21.91
C SER A 427 21.25 20.03 20.76
N ASP A 428 22.31 19.34 20.34
CA ASP A 428 23.14 19.71 19.19
C ASP A 428 22.32 19.66 17.89
N ALA A 429 21.47 18.63 17.72
CA ALA A 429 20.58 18.51 16.56
C ALA A 429 19.55 19.66 16.49
N ILE A 430 18.88 19.97 17.61
CA ILE A 430 17.89 21.07 17.69
C ILE A 430 18.55 22.43 17.45
N THR A 431 19.74 22.64 18.00
CA THR A 431 20.51 23.88 17.80
C THR A 431 20.82 24.06 16.32
N LEU A 432 21.40 23.05 15.68
CA LEU A 432 21.75 23.12 14.25
C LEU A 432 20.52 23.35 13.36
N TYR A 433 19.40 22.69 13.65
CA TYR A 433 18.14 22.88 12.95
C TYR A 433 17.63 24.33 13.03
N ASN A 434 17.54 24.87 14.24
CA ASN A 434 17.06 26.24 14.46
C ASN A 434 18.00 27.29 13.85
N GLU A 435 19.31 27.07 13.97
CA GLU A 435 20.31 27.94 13.36
C GLU A 435 20.17 27.99 11.84
N LEU A 436 20.03 26.83 11.17
CA LEU A 436 19.89 26.76 9.72
C LEU A 436 18.55 27.32 9.23
N LEU A 437 17.48 27.25 10.04
CA LEU A 437 16.20 27.88 9.75
C LEU A 437 16.18 29.39 9.99
N GLY A 438 17.16 29.95 10.71
CA GLY A 438 17.18 31.35 11.11
C GLY A 438 16.06 31.75 12.07
N LYS A 439 15.41 30.77 12.72
CA LYS A 439 14.33 30.97 13.71
C LYS A 439 14.41 29.93 14.82
N GLN A 440 13.99 30.31 16.02
CA GLN A 440 13.98 29.42 17.17
C GLN A 440 12.62 28.74 17.29
N ILE A 441 12.60 27.42 17.15
CA ILE A 441 11.47 26.58 17.53
C ILE A 441 11.96 25.78 18.75
N THR A 442 11.27 25.90 19.87
CA THR A 442 11.71 25.28 21.12
C THR A 442 11.11 23.89 21.29
N ARG A 443 11.82 23.00 21.99
CA ARG A 443 11.16 21.89 22.68
C ARG A 443 10.93 22.40 24.11
N PRO A 444 9.72 22.30 24.68
CA PRO A 444 9.57 22.58 26.11
C PRO A 444 10.52 21.65 26.87
N VAL A 445 11.43 22.24 27.65
CA VAL A 445 12.28 21.49 28.56
C VAL A 445 11.38 21.05 29.71
N ASN A 446 11.18 19.75 29.88
CA ASN A 446 10.65 19.20 31.14
C ASN A 446 11.73 19.29 32.22
#